data_AF-A0A0J8QRL8-F1
#
_entry.id   AF-A0A0J8QRL8-F1
#
_cell.length_a   1.000
_cell.length_b   1.000
_cell.length_c   1.000
_cell.angle_alpha   90.00
_cell.angle_beta   90.00
_cell.angle_gamma   90.00
#
_symmetry.space_group_name_H-M   'P 1'
#
loop_
_entity.id
_entity.type
_entity.pdbx_description
1 polymer ?
#
loop_
_entity_poly.entity_id
_entity_poly.type
_entity_poly.pdbx_seq_one_letter_code
_entity_poly.pdbx_strand_id
1 'polypeptide(L)'
;MADPTLHLPRILCFHGAGLQCCCHRVRTEKFGAENAGSNFRFAVLMNGPGPLVAFEKPESSNHDNVDDLQQEKQPQQQPILRIPTLHVHALEDSDLPYHRMLRNQFCGEQTAWLIEWNGDHRIPLALKDVSLVANRIVELARQTGVI
;
A
#
# COMPACT_ATOMS: atom_id res chain seq x y z
N MET A 1 -13.82 2.73 -21.76
CA MET A 1 -13.66 1.28 -21.98
C MET A 1 -13.08 0.68 -20.71
N ALA A 2 -13.69 -0.37 -20.17
CA ALA A 2 -13.14 -1.09 -19.03
C ALA A 2 -11.89 -1.87 -19.45
N ASP A 3 -10.83 -1.83 -18.65
CA ASP A 3 -9.58 -2.53 -18.91
C ASP A 3 -9.82 -4.06 -18.89
N PRO A 4 -9.62 -4.79 -20.01
CA PRO A 4 -9.92 -6.23 -20.08
C PRO A 4 -9.01 -7.06 -19.18
N THR A 5 -7.91 -6.50 -18.67
CA THR A 5 -6.94 -7.19 -17.82
C THR A 5 -7.25 -7.05 -16.32
N LEU A 6 -8.38 -6.44 -15.95
CA LEU A 6 -8.75 -6.20 -14.54
C LEU A 6 -8.82 -7.47 -13.69
N HIS A 7 -9.19 -8.58 -14.34
CA HIS A 7 -9.36 -9.90 -13.72
C HIS A 7 -8.01 -10.60 -13.47
N LEU A 8 -6.93 -10.13 -14.08
CA LEU A 8 -5.60 -10.72 -13.90
C LEU A 8 -5.03 -10.37 -12.51
N PRO A 9 -4.22 -11.24 -11.91
CA PRO A 9 -3.56 -10.94 -10.66
C PRO A 9 -2.60 -9.76 -10.83
N ARG A 10 -2.72 -8.73 -9.99
CA ARG A 10 -1.86 -7.54 -10.02
C ARG A 10 -1.02 -7.46 -8.75
N ILE A 11 0.25 -7.10 -8.92
CA ILE A 11 1.18 -6.77 -7.84
C ILE A 11 1.22 -5.23 -7.75
N LEU A 12 1.01 -4.70 -6.55
CA LEU A 12 1.08 -3.26 -6.30
C LEU A 12 2.42 -2.94 -5.64
N CYS A 13 3.28 -2.16 -6.30
CA CYS A 13 4.57 -1.74 -5.76
C CYS A 13 4.61 -0.23 -5.59
N PHE A 14 4.94 0.26 -4.40
CA PHE A 14 5.16 1.68 -4.15
C PHE A 14 6.51 1.95 -3.50
N HIS A 15 7.05 3.14 -3.77
CA HIS A 15 8.23 3.67 -3.11
C HIS A 15 7.98 5.12 -2.65
N GLY A 16 8.40 5.47 -1.44
CA GLY A 16 8.31 6.82 -0.90
C GLY A 16 6.88 7.38 -0.88
N ALA A 17 6.71 8.65 -1.29
CA ALA A 17 5.43 9.34 -1.31
C ALA A 17 4.34 8.67 -2.17
N GLY A 18 4.69 7.71 -3.04
CA GLY A 18 3.73 6.97 -3.86
C GLY A 18 2.68 6.18 -3.06
N LEU A 19 2.90 5.91 -1.77
CA LEU A 19 1.92 5.24 -0.92
C LEU A 19 0.70 6.09 -0.56
N GLN A 20 0.76 7.41 -0.75
CA GLN A 20 -0.40 8.28 -0.54
C GLN A 20 -1.56 7.96 -1.52
N CYS A 21 -1.31 7.19 -2.58
CA CYS A 21 -2.33 6.76 -3.56
C CYS A 21 -2.95 5.38 -3.27
N CYS A 22 -2.54 4.68 -2.20
CA CYS A 22 -2.84 3.26 -2.00
C CYS A 22 -4.30 2.93 -1.61
N CYS A 23 -5.17 3.92 -1.41
CA CYS A 23 -6.54 3.70 -0.92
C CYS A 23 -7.60 3.44 -2.01
N HIS A 24 -7.25 2.78 -3.12
CA HIS A 24 -8.28 2.25 -4.04
C HIS A 24 -9.09 1.10 -3.42
N ARG A 25 -8.60 0.46 -2.34
CA ARG A 25 -9.24 -0.72 -1.72
C ARG A 25 -9.91 -0.49 -0.37
N VAL A 26 -10.06 0.75 0.07
CA VAL A 26 -11.14 1.05 1.03
C VAL A 26 -12.51 0.78 0.37
N ARG A 27 -12.56 0.73 -0.97
CA ARG A 27 -13.78 0.44 -1.73
C ARG A 27 -14.20 -1.02 -1.72
N THR A 28 -13.32 -2.02 -1.64
CA THR A 28 -13.77 -3.44 -1.76
C THR A 28 -14.57 -3.89 -0.54
N GLU A 29 -14.20 -3.43 0.66
CA GLU A 29 -14.98 -3.71 1.88
C GLU A 29 -16.31 -2.96 1.92
N LYS A 30 -16.43 -1.81 1.22
CA LYS A 30 -17.64 -0.98 1.20
C LYS A 30 -18.56 -1.16 -0.03
N PHE A 31 -18.04 -1.59 -1.18
CA PHE A 31 -18.73 -1.54 -2.48
C PHE A 31 -18.70 -2.85 -3.28
N GLY A 32 -18.17 -3.93 -2.71
CA GLY A 32 -18.07 -5.23 -3.37
C GLY A 32 -16.90 -5.34 -4.37
N ALA A 33 -16.52 -6.57 -4.71
CA ALA A 33 -15.39 -6.87 -5.60
C ALA A 33 -15.60 -6.34 -7.03
N GLU A 34 -16.86 -6.15 -7.44
CA GLU A 34 -17.22 -5.64 -8.77
C GLU A 34 -16.90 -4.16 -9.00
N ASN A 35 -16.82 -3.35 -7.94
CA ASN A 35 -16.61 -1.90 -8.04
C ASN A 35 -15.20 -1.45 -7.61
N ALA A 36 -14.32 -2.38 -7.26
CA ALA A 36 -12.98 -2.09 -6.74
C ALA A 36 -11.96 -1.68 -7.82
N GLY A 37 -12.29 -1.87 -9.11
CA GLY A 37 -11.44 -1.44 -10.22
C GLY A 37 -10.10 -2.19 -10.36
N SER A 38 -9.69 -3.06 -9.43
CA SER A 38 -8.48 -3.89 -9.49
C SER A 38 -8.46 -4.97 -8.39
N ASN A 39 -8.11 -6.23 -8.73
CA ASN A 39 -8.00 -7.33 -7.76
C ASN A 39 -6.54 -7.60 -7.34
N PHE A 40 -5.98 -6.75 -6.47
CA PHE A 40 -4.60 -6.93 -5.99
C PHE A 40 -4.49 -8.10 -5.00
N ARG A 41 -3.59 -9.04 -5.24
CA ARG A 41 -3.45 -10.23 -4.37
C ARG A 41 -2.50 -10.00 -3.20
N PHE A 42 -1.49 -9.16 -3.41
CA PHE A 42 -0.59 -8.65 -2.37
C PHE A 42 0.01 -7.31 -2.81
N ALA A 43 0.65 -6.60 -1.88
CA ALA A 43 1.37 -5.35 -2.14
C ALA A 43 2.82 -5.41 -1.65
N VAL A 44 3.71 -4.65 -2.29
CA VAL A 44 5.10 -4.44 -1.89
C VAL A 44 5.31 -2.95 -1.63
N LEU A 45 5.72 -2.62 -0.42
CA LEU A 45 5.78 -1.26 0.12
C LEU A 45 7.23 -0.96 0.51
N MET A 46 7.95 -0.16 -0.29
CA MET A 46 9.36 0.15 -0.08
C MET A 46 9.55 1.56 0.47
N ASN A 47 10.06 1.70 1.69
CA ASN A 47 10.26 2.99 2.37
C ASN A 47 9.02 3.90 2.27
N GLY A 48 7.86 3.35 2.66
CA GLY A 48 6.59 4.03 2.50
C GLY A 48 6.08 4.65 3.78
N PRO A 49 5.85 5.98 3.85
CA PRO A 49 5.33 6.63 5.04
C PRO A 49 3.82 6.40 5.20
N GLY A 50 3.37 6.27 6.44
CA GLY A 50 1.96 6.45 6.81
C GLY A 50 1.64 7.92 7.10
N PRO A 51 0.36 8.28 7.31
CA PRO A 51 -0.84 7.41 7.28
C PRO A 51 -1.29 7.06 5.85
N LEU A 52 -2.14 6.03 5.72
CA LEU A 52 -2.81 5.74 4.45
C LEU A 52 -3.83 6.85 4.14
N VAL A 53 -3.51 7.72 3.20
CA VAL A 53 -4.44 8.77 2.74
C VAL A 53 -5.32 8.21 1.61
N ALA A 54 -6.63 8.40 1.72
CA ALA A 54 -7.57 8.11 0.64
C ALA A 54 -7.80 9.35 -0.22
N PHE A 55 -7.24 9.38 -1.43
CA PHE A 55 -7.69 10.31 -2.46
C PHE A 55 -9.00 9.80 -3.06
N GLU A 56 -10.12 10.19 -2.46
CA GLU A 56 -11.42 10.08 -3.12
C GLU A 56 -11.53 11.22 -4.15
N LYS A 57 -11.86 10.90 -5.40
CA LYS A 57 -12.45 11.89 -6.31
C LYS A 57 -13.94 11.96 -5.92
N PRO A 58 -14.47 13.11 -5.46
CA PRO A 58 -15.89 13.22 -5.20
C PRO A 58 -16.59 13.14 -6.55
N GLU A 59 -17.17 11.98 -6.84
CA GLU A 59 -18.15 11.85 -7.89
C GLU A 59 -19.40 12.59 -7.39
N SER A 60 -19.67 13.75 -7.97
CA SER A 60 -20.85 14.63 -7.77
C SER A 60 -20.98 15.37 -6.43
N SER A 61 -20.38 16.55 -6.36
CA SER A 61 -21.05 17.69 -5.72
C SER A 61 -20.90 18.92 -6.61
N ASN A 62 -22.01 19.35 -7.20
CA ASN A 62 -22.15 20.71 -7.71
C ASN A 62 -21.95 21.69 -6.54
N HIS A 63 -21.43 22.88 -6.87
CA HIS A 63 -21.26 24.08 -6.05
C HIS A 63 -20.00 24.18 -5.17
N ASP A 64 -19.06 24.98 -5.69
CA ASP A 64 -18.51 26.19 -5.04
C ASP A 64 -18.37 26.13 -3.51
N ASN A 65 -17.27 25.60 -3.00
CA ASN A 65 -16.57 26.15 -1.83
C ASN A 65 -15.13 25.61 -1.82
N VAL A 66 -14.17 26.54 -1.86
CA VAL A 66 -12.72 26.29 -1.95
C VAL A 66 -12.05 26.16 -0.57
N ASP A 67 -12.75 25.66 0.45
CA ASP A 67 -12.22 25.71 1.83
C ASP A 67 -12.60 24.51 2.71
N ASP A 68 -12.35 23.28 2.26
CA ASP A 68 -12.53 22.09 3.12
C ASP A 68 -11.53 20.96 2.87
N LEU A 69 -10.26 21.31 2.59
CA LEU A 69 -9.18 20.33 2.36
C LEU A 69 -8.45 19.86 3.64
N GLN A 70 -8.99 20.12 4.83
CA GLN A 70 -8.33 19.75 6.10
C GLN A 70 -9.29 19.21 7.16
N GLN A 71 -10.33 18.46 6.78
CA GLN A 71 -11.02 17.64 7.76
C GLN A 71 -10.17 16.42 8.11
N GLU A 72 -9.32 16.58 9.13
CA GLU A 72 -8.77 15.49 9.91
C GLU A 72 -9.93 14.66 10.47
N LYS A 73 -10.29 13.58 9.77
CA LYS A 73 -11.25 12.61 10.28
C LYS A 73 -10.76 12.10 11.63
N GLN A 74 -11.61 12.20 12.63
CA GLN A 74 -11.39 11.73 14.00
C GLN A 74 -10.71 10.34 14.03
N PRO A 75 -9.86 10.05 15.05
CA PRO A 75 -8.97 8.88 15.11
C PRO A 75 -9.65 7.51 15.22
N GLN A 76 -10.96 7.38 15.01
CA GLN A 76 -11.70 6.14 15.21
C GLN A 76 -12.03 5.43 13.89
N GLN A 77 -11.02 4.80 13.28
CA GLN A 77 -11.09 3.78 12.20
C GLN A 77 -10.56 4.28 10.85
N GLN A 78 -9.26 4.60 10.79
CA GLN A 78 -8.59 4.51 9.50
C GLN A 78 -8.60 3.04 9.04
N PRO A 79 -8.87 2.77 7.76
CA PRO A 79 -9.04 1.40 7.26
C PRO A 79 -7.73 0.62 7.31
N ILE A 80 -7.77 -0.59 7.87
CA ILE A 80 -6.64 -1.51 7.91
C ILE A 80 -6.55 -2.26 6.58
N LEU A 81 -5.40 -2.20 5.93
CA LEU A 81 -5.09 -3.01 4.76
C LEU A 81 -4.90 -4.48 5.19
N ARG A 82 -5.90 -5.32 4.93
CA ARG A 82 -5.90 -6.73 5.34
C ARG A 82 -5.20 -7.67 4.35
N ILE A 83 -4.95 -7.22 3.13
CA ILE A 83 -4.25 -8.07 2.16
C ILE A 83 -2.79 -8.31 2.55
N PRO A 84 -2.20 -9.42 2.09
CA PRO A 84 -0.77 -9.65 2.16
C PRO A 84 0.07 -8.43 1.73
N THR A 85 0.92 -7.91 2.61
CA THR A 85 1.83 -6.78 2.33
C THR A 85 3.27 -7.14 2.69
N LEU A 86 4.19 -6.85 1.79
CA LEU A 86 5.63 -6.90 2.05
C LEU A 86 6.15 -5.49 2.28
N HIS A 87 6.62 -5.21 3.49
CA HIS A 87 7.29 -3.97 3.84
C HIS A 87 8.80 -4.14 3.68
N VAL A 88 9.44 -3.22 2.97
CA VAL A 88 10.89 -3.14 2.84
C VAL A 88 11.34 -1.81 3.42
N HIS A 89 12.05 -1.84 4.53
CA HIS A 89 12.50 -0.65 5.25
C HIS A 89 14.03 -0.50 5.16
N ALA A 90 14.47 0.68 4.75
CA ALA A 90 15.83 1.14 4.92
C ALA A 90 16.07 1.62 6.36
N LEU A 91 17.12 1.10 7.00
CA LEU A 91 17.42 1.38 8.41
C LEU A 91 18.03 2.76 8.67
N GLU A 92 18.69 3.37 7.68
CA GLU A 92 19.30 4.71 7.76
C GLU A 92 18.36 5.80 7.22
N ASP A 93 17.13 5.43 6.88
CA ASP A 93 16.10 6.35 6.42
C ASP A 93 15.57 7.22 7.57
N SER A 94 15.59 8.54 7.40
CA SER A 94 15.06 9.46 8.41
C SER A 94 13.56 9.27 8.65
N ASP A 95 12.84 8.73 7.67
CA ASP A 95 11.39 8.52 7.73
C ASP A 95 11.01 7.12 8.23
N LEU A 96 11.97 6.30 8.66
CA LEU A 96 11.74 4.97 9.23
C LEU A 96 10.63 4.92 10.31
N PRO A 97 10.49 5.89 11.22
CA PRO A 97 9.37 5.91 12.17
C PRO A 97 8.00 5.91 11.48
N TYR A 98 7.85 6.64 10.37
CA TYR A 98 6.62 6.68 9.58
C TYR A 98 6.38 5.40 8.78
N HIS A 99 7.45 4.72 8.35
CA HIS A 99 7.35 3.40 7.70
C HIS A 99 6.85 2.33 8.67
N ARG A 100 7.37 2.34 9.90
CA ARG A 100 6.91 1.46 10.99
C ARG A 100 5.48 1.78 11.38
N MET A 101 5.11 3.07 11.42
CA MET A 101 3.72 3.49 11.65
C MET A 101 2.78 2.91 10.59
N LEU A 102 3.13 2.99 9.30
CA LEU A 102 2.35 2.40 8.22
C LEU A 102 2.06 0.90 8.45
N ARG A 103 3.11 0.13 8.72
CA ARG A 103 2.99 -1.32 8.96
C ARG A 103 2.11 -1.61 10.18
N ASN A 104 2.36 -0.92 11.28
CA ASN A 104 1.80 -1.30 12.59
C ASN A 104 0.38 -0.78 12.80
N GLN A 105 0.00 0.33 12.17
CA GLN A 105 -1.29 0.99 12.39
C GLN A 105 -2.24 0.87 11.21
N PHE A 106 -1.75 0.54 10.01
CA PHE A 106 -2.54 0.57 8.78
C PHE A 106 -2.51 -0.74 7.98
N CYS A 107 -1.77 -1.75 8.42
CA CYS A 107 -1.72 -3.07 7.78
C CYS A 107 -2.05 -4.17 8.80
N GLY A 108 -2.61 -5.29 8.32
CA GLY A 108 -2.93 -6.43 9.17
C GLY A 108 -1.66 -7.09 9.72
N GLU A 109 -1.59 -7.28 11.04
CA GLU A 109 -0.40 -7.87 11.71
C GLU A 109 -0.04 -9.25 11.15
N GLN A 110 -1.04 -10.09 10.88
CA GLN A 110 -0.85 -11.45 10.35
C GLN A 110 -0.60 -11.50 8.84
N THR A 111 -0.79 -10.37 8.15
CA THR A 111 -0.64 -10.26 6.70
C THR A 111 0.45 -9.29 6.28
N ALA A 112 1.22 -8.74 7.23
CA ALA A 112 2.30 -7.79 6.97
C ALA A 112 3.68 -8.40 7.29
N TRP A 113 4.45 -8.70 6.26
CA TRP A 113 5.85 -9.14 6.39
C TRP A 113 6.80 -7.95 6.31
N LEU A 114 7.95 -8.06 6.98
CA LEU A 114 8.94 -6.99 7.06
C LEU A 114 10.32 -7.51 6.65
N ILE A 115 10.99 -6.75 5.80
CA ILE A 115 12.40 -6.85 5.46
C ILE A 115 13.05 -5.53 5.85
N GLU A 116 14.13 -5.57 6.62
CA GLU A 116 14.95 -4.41 6.91
C GLU A 116 16.34 -4.60 6.30
N TRP A 117 16.90 -3.53 5.73
CA TRP A 117 18.22 -3.56 5.09
C TRP A 117 19.01 -2.29 5.43
N ASN A 118 20.34 -2.39 5.37
CA ASN A 118 21.23 -1.28 5.70
C ASN A 118 21.39 -0.34 4.50
N GLY A 119 20.52 0.67 4.43
CA GLY A 119 20.53 1.71 3.41
C GLY A 119 19.70 2.92 3.84
N ASP A 120 19.68 3.94 2.99
CA ASP A 120 18.97 5.22 3.15
C ASP A 120 17.62 5.22 2.40
N HIS A 121 17.06 6.39 2.08
CA HIS A 121 15.78 6.55 1.37
C HIS A 121 15.82 6.13 -0.11
N ARG A 122 16.32 4.93 -0.39
CA ARG A 122 16.48 4.31 -1.71
C ARG A 122 15.94 2.88 -1.71
N ILE A 123 16.00 2.23 -2.87
CA ILE A 123 15.72 0.80 -3.01
C ILE A 123 17.00 -0.03 -2.79
N PRO A 124 16.88 -1.30 -2.36
CA PRO A 124 18.03 -2.20 -2.28
C PRO A 124 18.73 -2.35 -3.63
N LEU A 125 20.05 -2.20 -3.65
CA LEU A 125 20.88 -2.39 -4.85
C LEU A 125 21.91 -3.52 -4.71
N ALA A 126 22.32 -3.82 -3.49
CA ALA A 126 23.24 -4.93 -3.25
C ALA A 126 22.54 -6.26 -3.51
N LEU A 127 23.22 -7.17 -4.22
CA LEU A 127 22.67 -8.46 -4.62
C LEU A 127 22.05 -9.23 -3.45
N LYS A 128 22.67 -9.17 -2.27
CA LYS A 128 22.16 -9.82 -1.05
C LYS A 128 20.75 -9.34 -0.68
N ASP A 129 20.51 -8.03 -0.74
CA ASP A 129 19.27 -7.40 -0.29
C ASP A 129 18.20 -7.51 -1.38
N VAL A 130 18.61 -7.33 -2.65
CA VAL A 130 17.74 -7.58 -3.83
C VAL A 130 17.25 -9.01 -3.85
N SER A 131 18.12 -9.99 -3.62
CA SER A 131 17.75 -11.41 -3.63
C SER A 131 16.74 -11.72 -2.53
N LEU A 132 16.94 -11.14 -1.34
CA LEU A 132 16.04 -11.33 -0.21
C LEU A 132 14.65 -10.76 -0.49
N VAL A 133 14.55 -9.55 -1.05
CA VAL A 133 13.28 -8.95 -1.47
C VAL A 133 12.62 -9.75 -2.59
N ALA A 134 13.36 -10.09 -3.65
CA ALA A 134 12.83 -10.81 -4.81
C ALA A 134 12.30 -12.20 -4.42
N ASN A 135 13.04 -12.95 -3.61
CA ASN A 135 12.62 -14.27 -3.13
C ASN A 135 11.30 -14.17 -2.33
N ARG A 136 11.18 -13.16 -1.47
CA ARG A 136 9.96 -12.96 -0.68
C ARG A 136 8.76 -12.56 -1.55
N ILE A 137 8.97 -11.75 -2.58
CA ILE A 137 7.92 -11.42 -3.58
C ILE A 137 7.43 -12.68 -4.27
N VAL A 138 8.34 -13.56 -4.73
CA VAL A 138 7.98 -14.82 -5.39
C VAL A 138 7.23 -15.76 -4.44
N GLU A 139 7.64 -15.85 -3.18
CA GLU A 139 6.92 -16.62 -2.16
C GLU A 139 5.49 -16.11 -1.94
N LEU A 140 5.32 -14.79 -1.79
CA LEU A 140 3.99 -14.20 -1.64
C LEU A 140 3.12 -14.38 -2.89
N ALA A 141 3.72 -14.29 -4.07
CA ALA A 141 3.01 -14.54 -5.32
C ALA A 141 2.46 -15.97 -5.38
N ARG A 142 3.25 -16.98 -4.97
CA ARG A 142 2.77 -18.38 -4.86
C ARG A 142 1.69 -18.54 -3.79
N GLN A 143 1.91 -17.98 -2.60
CA GLN A 143 0.97 -18.09 -1.47
C GLN A 143 -0.39 -17.45 -1.78
N THR A 144 -0.40 -16.41 -2.62
CA THR A 144 -1.62 -15.66 -2.97
C THR A 144 -2.27 -16.11 -4.27
N GLY A 145 -1.66 -17.08 -4.98
CA GLY A 145 -2.15 -17.62 -6.25
C GLY A 145 -2.00 -16.66 -7.44
N VAL A 146 -0.98 -15.81 -7.41
CA VAL A 146 -0.60 -14.93 -8.53
C VAL A 146 0.18 -15.71 -9.60
N ILE A 147 1.01 -16.66 -9.16
CA ILE A 147 1.81 -17.59 -9.99
C ILE A 147 1.74 -19.01 -9.43
#